data_AF-A0A8S9GMJ6-F1
#
_entry.id   AF-A0A8S9GMJ6-F1
#
_cell.length_a   1.000
_cell.length_b   1.000
_cell.length_c   1.000
_cell.angle_alpha   90.00
_cell.angle_beta   90.00
_cell.angle_gamma   90.00
#
_symmetry.space_group_name_H-M   'P 1'
#
loop_
_entity.id
_entity.type
_entity.pdbx_description
1 polymer ?
#
loop_
_entity_poly.entity_id
_entity_poly.type
_entity_poly.pdbx_seq_one_letter_code
_entity_poly.pdbx_strand_id
1 'polypeptide(L)'
;MYTTASWRSIYEESINPISVSEDAWIVPSHVQQAKVLPPETRRAAGQRKKRRYETVEDKIRSSQGTQTSKHRKCSRCGIEGHNRSTCDRAI
;
A
#
# COMPACT_ATOMS: atom_id res chain seq x y z
N MET A 1 -1.85 42.87 9.89
CA MET A 1 -0.62 42.08 10.07
C MET A 1 -1.01 40.62 10.19
N TYR A 2 -0.62 39.77 9.22
CA TYR A 2 -0.94 38.34 9.23
C TYR A 2 0.13 37.57 10.01
N THR A 3 0.04 37.61 11.34
CA THR A 3 0.96 36.90 12.23
C THR A 3 0.31 35.61 12.72
N THR A 4 1.11 34.58 13.03
CA THR A 4 0.57 33.32 13.58
C THR A 4 -0.16 33.53 14.90
N ALA A 5 0.17 34.58 15.66
CA ALA A 5 -0.54 34.99 16.86
C ALA A 5 -1.96 35.49 16.56
N SER A 6 -2.15 36.34 15.54
CA SER A 6 -3.48 36.83 15.18
C SER A 6 -4.38 35.71 14.65
N TRP A 7 -3.84 34.79 13.86
CA TRP A 7 -4.57 33.60 13.41
C TRP A 7 -5.03 32.71 14.56
N ARG A 8 -4.19 32.47 15.57
CA ARG A 8 -4.58 31.68 16.74
C ARG A 8 -5.71 32.35 17.54
N SER A 9 -5.65 33.67 17.72
CA SER A 9 -6.70 34.42 18.43
C SER A 9 -8.04 34.41 17.69
N ILE A 10 -8.03 34.51 16.35
CA ILE A 10 -9.26 34.47 15.55
C ILE A 10 -9.96 33.11 15.61
N TYR A 11 -9.20 32.02 15.71
CA TYR A 11 -9.72 30.65 15.76
C TYR A 11 -9.62 30.02 17.16
N GLU A 12 -9.49 30.85 18.20
CA GLU A 12 -9.46 30.38 19.58
C GLU A 12 -10.83 29.88 20.03
N GLU A 13 -11.89 30.47 19.49
CA GLU A 13 -13.28 30.06 19.76
C GLU A 13 -13.66 28.79 18.99
N SER A 14 -14.48 27.94 19.64
CA SER A 14 -15.03 26.76 18.99
C SER A 14 -16.06 27.14 17.93
N ILE A 15 -15.78 26.81 16.67
CA ILE A 15 -16.76 26.92 15.59
C ILE A 15 -17.61 25.64 15.61
N ASN A 16 -18.91 25.76 15.91
CA ASN A 16 -19.87 24.66 16.05
C ASN A 16 -19.54 23.67 17.19
N PRO A 17 -19.57 24.12 18.46
CA PRO A 17 -19.38 23.21 19.58
C PRO A 17 -20.47 22.13 19.59
N ILE A 18 -20.08 20.88 19.78
CA ILE A 18 -21.02 19.80 20.05
C ILE A 18 -21.55 20.04 21.46
N SER A 19 -22.85 20.32 21.57
CA SER A 19 -23.50 20.67 22.84
C SER A 19 -23.62 19.49 23.81
N VAL A 20 -23.41 18.27 23.31
CA VAL A 20 -23.54 17.03 24.06
C VAL A 20 -22.15 16.61 24.53
N SER A 21 -21.98 16.43 25.84
CA SER A 21 -20.74 15.91 26.43
C SER A 21 -20.39 14.53 25.87
N GLU A 22 -19.11 14.22 25.80
CA GLU A 22 -18.62 12.90 25.35
C GLU A 22 -19.23 11.75 26.18
N ASP A 23 -19.48 11.98 27.47
CA ASP A 23 -20.10 11.02 28.39
C ASP A 23 -21.54 10.63 28.00
N ALA A 24 -22.24 11.51 27.27
CA ALA A 24 -23.60 11.26 26.80
C ALA A 24 -23.64 10.64 25.40
N TRP A 25 -22.49 10.36 24.77
CA TRP A 25 -22.45 9.75 23.45
C TRP A 25 -22.75 8.25 23.56
N ILE A 26 -23.86 7.84 22.94
CA ILE A 26 -24.25 6.44 22.87
C ILE A 26 -23.62 5.83 21.63
N VAL A 27 -22.63 4.94 21.82
CA VAL A 27 -22.10 4.09 20.74
C VAL A 27 -23.08 2.92 20.55
N PRO A 28 -23.74 2.78 19.39
CA PRO A 28 -24.63 1.67 19.15
C PRO A 28 -23.89 0.32 19.28
N SER A 29 -24.58 -0.69 19.81
CA SER A 29 -23.98 -2.02 20.05
C SER A 29 -23.33 -2.62 18.81
N HIS A 30 -23.96 -2.48 17.64
CA HIS A 30 -23.42 -2.96 16.37
C HIS A 30 -22.11 -2.27 15.96
N VAL A 31 -21.92 -1.00 16.31
CA VAL A 31 -20.67 -0.26 16.06
C VAL A 31 -19.60 -0.71 17.05
N GLN A 32 -19.94 -0.82 18.33
CA GLN A 32 -19.01 -1.28 19.37
C GLN A 32 -18.50 -2.70 19.12
N GLN A 33 -19.37 -3.56 18.56
CA GLN A 33 -19.05 -4.95 18.23
C GLN A 33 -18.42 -5.12 16.84
N ALA A 34 -18.42 -4.09 15.99
CA ALA A 34 -17.89 -4.18 14.64
C ALA A 34 -16.36 -4.35 14.69
N LYS A 35 -15.88 -5.51 14.26
CA LYS A 35 -14.46 -5.75 14.03
C LYS A 35 -14.06 -5.20 12.66
N VAL A 36 -13.57 -3.97 12.64
CA VAL A 36 -13.06 -3.35 11.40
C VAL A 36 -11.68 -3.92 11.09
N LEU A 37 -11.64 -4.90 10.18
CA LEU A 37 -10.40 -5.42 9.64
C LEU A 37 -9.98 -4.63 8.40
N PRO A 38 -8.67 -4.50 8.14
CA PRO A 38 -8.21 -4.01 6.85
C PRO A 38 -8.78 -4.90 5.73
N PRO A 39 -9.07 -4.33 4.56
CA PRO A 39 -9.59 -5.10 3.44
C PRO A 39 -8.57 -6.17 3.03
N GLU A 40 -9.06 -7.38 2.76
CA GLU A 40 -8.25 -8.47 2.22
C GLU A 40 -7.84 -8.13 0.78
N THR A 41 -6.74 -7.40 0.65
CA THR A 41 -6.18 -6.98 -0.63
C THR A 41 -4.92 -7.76 -0.95
N ARG A 42 -4.81 -8.24 -2.20
CA ARG A 42 -3.53 -8.76 -2.71
C ARG A 42 -2.58 -7.59 -2.94
N ARG A 43 -1.27 -7.83 -2.77
CA ARG A 43 -0.27 -6.84 -3.20
C ARG A 43 -0.41 -6.61 -4.70
N ALA A 44 -0.64 -5.36 -5.09
CA ALA A 44 -0.66 -4.97 -6.49
C ALA A 44 0.69 -5.30 -7.15
N ALA A 45 0.65 -5.55 -8.47
CA ALA A 45 1.87 -5.65 -9.25
C ALA A 45 2.67 -4.34 -9.10
N GLY A 46 3.93 -4.46 -8.69
CA GLY A 46 4.82 -3.31 -8.61
C GLY A 46 5.07 -2.70 -9.98
N GLN A 47 5.48 -1.44 -10.02
CA GLN A 47 5.85 -0.77 -11.26
C GLN A 47 7.03 -1.48 -11.93
N ARG A 48 6.90 -1.79 -13.23
CA ARG A 48 8.02 -2.32 -14.02
C ARG A 48 9.11 -1.26 -14.10
N LYS A 49 10.34 -1.62 -13.71
CA LYS A 49 11.52 -0.76 -13.92
C LYS A 49 11.69 -0.48 -15.42
N LYS A 50 11.79 0.80 -15.79
CA LYS A 50 12.18 1.18 -17.16
C LYS A 50 13.60 0.66 -17.39
N ARG A 51 13.79 -0.14 -18.45
CA ARG A 51 15.13 -0.58 -18.85
C ARG A 51 15.85 0.59 -19.54
N ARG A 52 17.17 0.68 -19.35
CA ARG A 52 18.02 1.52 -20.20
C ARG A 52 17.95 1.00 -21.65
N TYR A 53 18.13 1.88 -22.62
CA TYR A 53 18.37 1.47 -24.00
C TYR A 53 19.63 0.61 -24.08
N GLU A 54 19.52 -0.55 -24.71
CA GLU A 54 20.63 -1.48 -24.91
C GLU A 54 21.61 -0.93 -25.95
N THR A 55 22.91 -0.98 -25.65
CA THR A 55 23.96 -0.67 -26.64
C THR A 55 24.13 -1.82 -27.63
N VAL A 56 24.95 -1.61 -28.67
CA VAL A 56 25.28 -2.67 -29.63
C VAL A 56 26.00 -3.82 -28.91
N GLU A 57 26.91 -3.55 -27.96
CA GLU A 57 27.59 -4.61 -27.22
C GLU A 57 26.62 -5.38 -26.30
N ASP A 58 25.62 -4.71 -25.73
CA ASP A 58 24.60 -5.37 -24.90
C ASP A 58 23.79 -6.39 -25.70
N LYS A 59 23.45 -6.07 -26.95
CA LYS A 59 22.75 -6.97 -27.88
C LYS A 59 23.61 -8.17 -28.30
N ILE A 60 24.90 -7.95 -28.52
CA ILE A 60 25.85 -9.02 -28.84
C ILE A 60 26.02 -9.97 -27.64
N ARG A 61 26.08 -9.43 -26.42
CA ARG A 61 26.16 -10.25 -25.20
C ARG A 61 24.88 -11.03 -24.94
N SER A 62 23.71 -10.43 -25.15
CA SER A 62 22.43 -11.11 -24.91
C SER A 62 22.09 -12.16 -25.97
N SER A 63 22.60 -12.04 -27.20
CA SER A 63 22.45 -13.09 -28.23
C SER A 63 23.37 -14.31 -28.01
N GLN A 64 24.49 -14.13 -27.31
CA GLN A 64 25.42 -15.21 -26.98
C GLN A 64 25.06 -15.97 -25.69
N GLY A 65 24.25 -15.37 -24.81
CA GLY A 65 23.84 -15.98 -23.55
C GLY A 65 22.64 -16.90 -23.72
N THR A 66 22.84 -18.22 -23.65
CA THR A 66 21.76 -19.20 -23.49
C THR A 66 21.13 -19.03 -22.10
N GLN A 67 20.16 -18.13 -21.97
CA GLN A 67 19.29 -18.03 -20.80
C GLN A 67 18.39 -19.26 -20.79
N THR A 68 18.87 -20.38 -20.27
CA THR A 68 18.02 -21.54 -19.99
C THR A 68 16.89 -21.06 -19.09
N SER A 69 15.65 -21.15 -19.54
CA SER A 69 14.48 -20.73 -18.78
C SER A 69 14.27 -21.71 -17.62
N LYS A 70 15.09 -21.61 -16.58
CA LYS A 70 14.86 -22.35 -15.34
C LYS A 70 13.48 -21.96 -14.84
N HIS A 71 12.59 -22.94 -14.75
CA HIS A 71 11.25 -22.72 -14.21
C HIS A 71 11.38 -22.07 -12.83
N ARG A 72 10.84 -20.86 -12.71
CA ARG A 72 10.97 -20.11 -11.46
C ARG A 72 9.95 -20.65 -10.47
N LYS A 73 10.45 -21.25 -9.39
CA LYS A 73 9.66 -21.62 -8.22
C LYS A 73 9.22 -20.37 -7.47
N CYS A 74 8.01 -20.39 -6.93
CA CYS A 74 7.52 -19.33 -6.07
C CYS A 74 8.37 -19.26 -4.80
N SER A 75 8.95 -18.09 -4.51
CA SER A 75 9.81 -17.90 -3.32
C SER A 75 9.07 -17.91 -1.98
N ARG A 76 7.74 -18.07 -1.98
CA ARG A 76 6.93 -18.28 -0.77
C ARG A 76 6.62 -19.76 -0.53
N CYS A 77 6.16 -20.49 -1.55
CA CYS A 77 5.67 -21.85 -1.38
C CYS A 77 6.55 -22.94 -2.02
N GLY A 78 7.54 -22.56 -2.83
CA GLY A 78 8.44 -23.48 -3.54
C GLY A 78 7.85 -24.18 -4.77
N ILE A 79 6.57 -23.95 -5.08
CA ILE A 79 5.86 -24.60 -6.21
C ILE A 79 6.02 -23.75 -7.48
N GLU A 80 6.06 -24.41 -8.63
CA GLU A 80 6.10 -23.78 -9.95
C GLU A 80 4.68 -23.37 -10.42
N GLY A 81 4.57 -22.65 -11.54
CA GLY A 81 3.28 -22.26 -12.12
C GLY A 81 2.68 -20.95 -11.58
N HIS A 82 3.25 -20.37 -10.52
CA HIS A 82 2.89 -19.04 -10.04
C HIS A 82 4.09 -18.31 -9.43
N ASN A 83 3.99 -16.99 -9.30
CA ASN A 83 5.05 -16.18 -8.71
C ASN A 83 4.65 -15.73 -7.28
N ARG A 84 5.57 -15.08 -6.57
CA ARG A 84 5.31 -14.60 -5.20
C ARG A 84 4.07 -13.70 -5.11
N SER A 85 3.78 -12.88 -6.11
CA SER A 85 2.63 -11.96 -6.11
C SER A 85 1.29 -12.67 -6.27
N THR A 86 1.24 -13.82 -6.95
CA THR A 86 0.01 -14.59 -7.17
C THR A 86 -0.11 -15.81 -6.25
N CYS A 87 0.77 -15.94 -5.25
CA CYS A 87 0.73 -17.04 -4.29
C CYS A 87 -0.41 -16.86 -3.29
N ASP A 88 -1.24 -17.89 -3.16
CA ASP A 88 -2.42 -17.90 -2.26
C ASP A 88 -2.07 -18.28 -0.82
N ARG A 89 -0.82 -18.69 -0.53
CA ARG A 89 -0.39 -18.91 0.86
C ARG A 89 -0.31 -17.56 1.59
N ALA A 90 -0.96 -17.49 2.75
CA ALA A 90 -0.85 -16.36 3.67
C ALA A 90 0.62 -16.10 4.06
N ILE A 91 0.92 -14.86 4.45
CA ILE A 91 2.24 -14.47 4.99
C ILE A 91 2.42 -15.12 6.36
#